data_AF-A0A2M9XZ81-F1
#
_entry.id   AF-A0A2M9XZ81-F1
#
_cell.length_a   1.000
_cell.length_b   1.000
_cell.length_c   1.000
_cell.angle_alpha   90.00
_cell.angle_beta   90.00
_cell.angle_gamma   90.00
#
_symmetry.space_group_name_H-M   'P 1'
#
loop_
_entity.id
_entity.type
_entity.pdbx_description
1 polymer ?
#
loop_
_entity_poly.entity_id
_entity_poly.type
_entity_poly.pdbx_seq_one_letter_code
_entity_poly.pdbx_strand_id
1 'polypeptide(L)'
;MRSAILLPIATAVFLVLIGNYYLFSGTKKSIHQYKENPPFRIEDSTSSGGIHLLLDKDTKTVWRKKQNGKEDFDFFLEMKLSHFWNGNLFFPREFKNLNVFACPGESLPAFEMRFLLRESINVDKELRMPKDELALVYRFEEKNKTKVSIPLSKLPKFQKETNYPKNIHILTPEFKLIKTEGCISEVELEEVP
;
A
#
# COMPACT_ATOMS: atom_id res chain seq x y z
N MET A 1 -34.89 -28.32 37.79
CA MET A 1 -33.59 -28.82 37.28
C MET A 1 -32.54 -28.67 38.37
N ARG A 2 -31.70 -29.68 38.62
CA ARG A 2 -30.66 -29.60 39.67
C ARG A 2 -29.62 -28.55 39.30
N SER A 3 -29.25 -27.66 40.23
CA SER A 3 -28.25 -26.59 39.99
C SER A 3 -26.90 -27.11 39.49
N ALA A 4 -26.55 -28.36 39.84
CA ALA A 4 -25.37 -29.07 39.35
C ALA A 4 -25.34 -29.29 37.82
N ILE A 5 -26.49 -29.18 37.13
CA ILE A 5 -26.59 -29.32 35.66
C ILE A 5 -26.71 -27.94 35.00
N LEU A 6 -27.39 -26.98 35.64
CA LEU A 6 -27.58 -25.62 35.11
C LEU A 6 -26.29 -24.81 35.08
N LEU A 7 -25.48 -24.89 36.14
CA LEU A 7 -24.23 -24.14 36.25
C LEU A 7 -23.23 -24.46 35.12
N PRO A 8 -22.88 -25.74 34.84
CA PRO A 8 -21.95 -26.05 33.76
C PRO A 8 -22.48 -25.68 32.38
N ILE A 9 -23.78 -25.82 32.13
CA ILE A 9 -24.40 -25.42 30.85
C ILE A 9 -24.33 -23.91 30.68
N ALA A 10 -24.66 -23.12 31.70
CA ALA A 10 -24.59 -21.67 31.64
C ALA A 10 -23.14 -21.19 31.42
N THR A 11 -22.16 -21.79 32.11
CA THR A 11 -20.74 -21.50 31.92
C THR A 11 -20.28 -21.85 30.50
N ALA A 12 -20.70 -23.00 29.96
CA ALA A 12 -20.36 -23.38 28.59
C ALA A 12 -20.93 -22.40 27.56
N VAL A 13 -22.20 -22.00 27.70
CA VAL A 13 -22.83 -21.00 26.83
C VAL A 13 -22.11 -19.66 26.92
N PHE A 14 -21.75 -19.22 28.13
CA PHE A 14 -21.03 -17.96 28.33
C PHE A 14 -19.63 -17.99 27.69
N LEU A 15 -18.89 -19.09 27.82
CA LEU A 15 -17.59 -19.28 27.16
C LEU A 15 -17.71 -19.27 25.63
N VAL A 16 -18.75 -19.90 25.07
CA VAL A 16 -19.02 -19.88 23.63
C VAL A 16 -19.33 -18.46 23.15
N LEU A 17 -20.11 -17.69 23.91
CA LEU A 17 -20.42 -16.29 23.57
C LEU A 17 -19.16 -15.42 23.61
N ILE A 18 -18.31 -15.57 24.63
CA ILE A 18 -17.03 -14.85 24.73
C ILE A 18 -16.12 -15.23 23.56
N GLY A 19 -15.98 -16.52 23.25
CA GLY A 19 -15.15 -16.99 22.14
C GLY A 19 -15.60 -16.41 20.80
N ASN A 20 -16.90 -16.43 20.52
CA ASN A 20 -17.44 -15.81 19.30
C ASN A 20 -17.24 -14.30 19.27
N TYR A 21 -17.43 -13.59 20.38
CA TYR A 21 -17.18 -12.16 20.46
C TYR A 21 -15.71 -11.82 20.22
N TYR A 22 -14.79 -12.59 20.81
CA TYR A 22 -13.36 -12.43 20.62
C TYR A 22 -12.96 -12.63 19.15
N LEU A 23 -13.46 -13.69 18.52
CA LEU A 23 -13.22 -13.95 17.09
C LEU A 23 -13.79 -12.83 16.21
N PHE A 24 -15.03 -12.41 16.46
CA PHE A 24 -15.68 -11.36 15.67
C PHE A 24 -14.95 -10.02 15.79
N SER A 25 -14.62 -9.61 17.03
CA SER A 25 -13.93 -8.34 17.29
C SER A 25 -12.50 -8.33 16.73
N GLY A 26 -11.74 -9.42 16.92
CA GLY A 26 -10.39 -9.57 16.36
C GLY A 26 -10.40 -9.58 14.82
N THR A 27 -11.34 -10.30 14.22
CA THR A 27 -11.48 -10.37 12.76
C THR A 27 -11.87 -9.01 12.18
N LYS A 28 -12.83 -8.30 12.79
CA LYS A 28 -13.25 -6.97 12.33
C LYS A 28 -12.11 -5.96 12.38
N LYS A 29 -11.29 -5.97 13.44
CA LYS A 29 -10.09 -5.13 13.55
C LYS A 29 -9.10 -5.43 12.43
N SER A 30 -8.83 -6.71 12.18
CA SER A 30 -7.91 -7.14 11.13
C SER A 30 -8.42 -6.75 9.75
N ILE A 31 -9.70 -7.00 9.43
CA ILE A 31 -10.33 -6.60 8.17
C ILE A 31 -10.22 -5.09 7.96
N HIS A 32 -10.43 -4.29 9.00
CA HIS A 32 -10.29 -2.85 8.90
C HIS A 32 -8.85 -2.46 8.54
N GLN A 33 -7.84 -3.07 9.17
CA GLN A 33 -6.44 -2.86 8.83
C GLN A 33 -6.13 -3.28 7.38
N TYR A 34 -6.59 -4.45 6.94
CA TYR A 34 -6.43 -4.93 5.56
C TYR A 34 -7.09 -4.01 4.53
N LYS A 35 -8.22 -3.39 4.88
CA LYS A 35 -8.93 -2.43 4.02
C LYS A 35 -8.14 -1.12 3.90
N GLU A 36 -7.57 -0.64 5.00
CA GLU A 36 -6.86 0.64 5.04
C GLU A 36 -5.47 0.55 4.41
N ASN A 37 -4.72 -0.50 4.75
CA ASN A 37 -3.34 -0.76 4.32
C ASN A 37 -3.20 -2.24 3.94
N PRO A 38 -3.51 -2.62 2.69
CA PRO A 38 -3.35 -4.00 2.25
C PRO A 38 -1.87 -4.41 2.35
N PRO A 39 -1.55 -5.70 2.59
CA PRO A 39 -0.19 -6.23 2.73
C PRO A 39 0.48 -6.32 1.36
N PHE A 40 0.68 -5.16 0.75
CA PHE A 40 1.34 -5.03 -0.53
C PHE A 40 2.85 -5.20 -0.38
N ARG A 41 3.50 -5.69 -1.43
CA ARG A 41 4.94 -5.90 -1.39
C ARG A 41 5.64 -4.54 -1.41
N ILE A 42 6.53 -4.38 -0.44
CA ILE A 42 7.44 -3.25 -0.34
C ILE A 42 8.85 -3.81 -0.31
N GLU A 43 9.76 -3.20 -1.04
CA GLU A 43 11.15 -3.65 -1.12
C GLU A 43 12.08 -2.47 -1.02
N ASP A 44 13.15 -2.65 -0.23
CA ASP A 44 14.19 -1.64 0.01
C ASP A 44 15.53 -2.25 -0.38
N SER A 45 16.02 -1.90 -1.57
CA SER A 45 17.30 -2.40 -2.08
C SER A 45 18.49 -1.75 -1.36
N THR A 46 18.27 -0.64 -0.66
CA THR A 46 19.28 0.11 0.09
C THR A 46 19.58 -0.48 1.46
N SER A 47 18.79 -1.44 1.95
CA SER A 47 18.90 -1.96 3.33
C SER A 47 18.78 -0.87 4.41
N SER A 48 18.09 0.23 4.11
CA SER A 48 17.92 1.34 5.04
C SER A 48 16.95 1.00 6.18
N GLY A 49 15.98 0.14 5.90
CA GLY A 49 14.96 -0.33 6.84
C GLY A 49 13.86 0.70 7.06
N GLY A 50 12.71 0.27 7.56
CA GLY A 50 11.58 1.18 7.83
C GLY A 50 10.81 1.65 6.59
N ILE A 51 10.95 0.96 5.45
CA ILE A 51 10.25 1.35 4.21
C ILE A 51 8.71 1.34 4.34
N HIS A 52 8.18 0.51 5.24
CA HIS A 52 6.74 0.48 5.56
C HIS A 52 6.21 1.80 6.14
N LEU A 53 7.08 2.64 6.69
CA LEU A 53 6.71 3.94 7.24
C LEU A 53 6.26 4.91 6.14
N LEU A 54 6.65 4.69 4.89
CA LEU A 54 6.21 5.53 3.77
C LEU A 54 4.73 5.38 3.41
N LEU A 55 4.03 4.40 3.98
CA LEU A 55 2.63 4.07 3.68
C LEU A 55 1.77 4.03 4.96
N ASP A 56 2.30 4.51 6.08
CA ASP A 56 1.61 4.45 7.38
C ASP A 56 0.65 5.63 7.61
N LYS A 57 0.64 6.62 6.68
CA LYS A 57 -0.16 7.84 6.73
C LYS A 57 0.25 8.78 7.88
N ASP A 58 1.47 8.62 8.42
CA ASP A 58 2.03 9.48 9.46
C ASP A 58 3.29 10.21 8.97
N THR A 59 3.12 11.48 8.61
CA THR A 59 4.24 12.35 8.19
C THR A 59 5.33 12.58 9.25
N LYS A 60 5.16 12.07 10.49
CA LYS A 60 6.18 12.12 11.54
C LYS A 60 7.13 10.93 11.50
N THR A 61 6.71 9.80 10.95
CA THR A 61 7.61 8.67 10.70
C THR A 61 8.40 8.95 9.43
N VAL A 62 9.61 8.40 9.35
CA VAL A 62 10.55 8.76 8.28
C VAL A 62 11.32 7.55 7.79
N TRP A 63 11.48 7.47 6.48
CA TRP A 63 12.46 6.61 5.84
C TRP A 63 13.66 7.45 5.39
N ARG A 64 14.85 7.00 5.76
CA ARG A 64 16.13 7.66 5.42
C ARG A 64 17.01 6.69 4.67
N LYS A 65 17.44 7.09 3.48
CA LYS A 65 18.44 6.35 2.73
C LYS A 65 19.78 6.41 3.48
N LYS A 66 20.30 5.24 3.87
CA LYS A 66 21.57 5.08 4.58
C LYS A 66 22.74 4.78 3.64
N GLN A 67 22.45 4.11 2.53
CA GLN A 67 23.44 3.70 1.53
C GLN A 67 22.76 3.54 0.17
N ASN A 68 23.55 3.38 -0.89
CA ASN A 68 22.99 3.07 -2.20
C ASN A 68 22.59 1.60 -2.29
N GLY A 69 21.49 1.32 -2.99
CA GLY A 69 21.09 -0.03 -3.34
C GLY A 69 22.04 -0.66 -4.36
N LYS A 70 21.99 -1.99 -4.46
CA LYS A 70 22.67 -2.74 -5.54
C LYS A 70 21.90 -2.68 -6.86
N GLU A 71 20.62 -2.35 -6.79
CA GLU A 71 19.72 -2.27 -7.93
C GLU A 71 19.64 -0.86 -8.52
N ASP A 72 19.06 -0.75 -9.71
CA ASP A 72 18.88 0.53 -10.39
C ASP A 72 17.95 1.49 -9.62
N PHE A 73 17.00 0.94 -8.85
CA PHE A 73 16.05 1.66 -8.00
C PHE A 73 16.33 1.36 -6.53
N ASP A 74 16.14 2.38 -5.68
CA ASP A 74 16.40 2.27 -4.23
C ASP A 74 15.29 1.50 -3.51
N PHE A 75 14.04 1.70 -3.93
CA PHE A 75 12.89 1.01 -3.36
C PHE A 75 11.69 1.06 -4.31
N PHE A 76 10.71 0.18 -4.08
CA PHE A 76 9.39 0.30 -4.66
C PHE A 76 8.29 0.05 -3.63
N LEU A 77 7.11 0.61 -3.92
CA LEU A 77 5.95 0.55 -3.05
C LEU A 77 4.76 0.04 -3.85
N GLU A 78 4.25 -1.15 -3.58
CA GLU A 78 2.91 -1.51 -4.05
C GLU A 78 1.87 -0.79 -3.16
N MET A 79 1.00 0.03 -3.75
CA MET A 79 0.16 0.96 -2.98
C MET A 79 -1.31 0.54 -2.90
N LYS A 80 -2.00 0.46 -4.06
CA LYS A 80 -3.43 0.16 -4.16
C LYS A 80 -3.74 -0.57 -5.45
N LEU A 81 -4.82 -1.35 -5.45
CA LEU A 81 -5.40 -1.87 -6.68
C LEU A 81 -6.09 -0.73 -7.44
N SER A 82 -6.01 -0.79 -8.76
CA SER A 82 -6.75 0.06 -9.70
C SER A 82 -8.27 -0.08 -9.58
N HIS A 83 -8.76 -1.15 -8.96
CA HIS A 83 -10.18 -1.43 -8.81
C HIS A 83 -10.55 -1.77 -7.37
N PHE A 84 -11.83 -1.65 -7.04
CA PHE A 84 -12.42 -2.19 -5.82
C PHE A 84 -13.63 -3.07 -6.14
N TRP A 85 -13.84 -4.11 -5.34
CA TRP A 85 -15.00 -4.96 -5.45
C TRP A 85 -16.22 -4.29 -4.79
N ASN A 86 -17.32 -4.15 -5.52
CA ASN A 86 -18.54 -3.53 -4.99
C ASN A 86 -19.61 -4.56 -4.54
N GLY A 87 -19.32 -5.86 -4.60
CA GLY A 87 -20.29 -6.93 -4.35
C GLY A 87 -20.78 -7.65 -5.61
N ASN A 88 -20.60 -7.06 -6.79
CA ASN A 88 -21.03 -7.63 -8.07
C ASN A 88 -19.93 -7.57 -9.15
N LEU A 89 -19.22 -6.46 -9.23
CA LEU A 89 -18.15 -6.25 -10.22
C LEU A 89 -17.04 -5.37 -9.65
N PHE A 90 -15.89 -5.38 -10.33
CA PHE A 90 -14.74 -4.56 -10.00
C PHE A 90 -14.91 -3.17 -10.62
N PHE A 91 -15.12 -2.18 -9.77
CA PHE A 91 -15.23 -0.78 -10.18
C PHE A 91 -13.85 -0.12 -10.18
N PRO A 92 -13.52 0.66 -11.22
CA PRO A 92 -12.25 1.37 -11.29
C PRO A 92 -12.19 2.45 -10.20
N ARG A 93 -11.00 2.65 -9.65
CA ARG A 93 -10.66 3.80 -8.81
C ARG A 93 -10.07 4.89 -9.69
N GLU A 94 -10.36 6.13 -9.34
CA GLU A 94 -9.78 7.30 -9.99
C GLU A 94 -8.71 7.91 -9.09
N PHE A 95 -7.49 8.01 -9.62
CA PHE A 95 -6.34 8.57 -8.91
C PHE A 95 -5.94 9.89 -9.55
N LYS A 96 -5.77 10.92 -8.73
CA LYS A 96 -5.46 12.27 -9.18
C LYS A 96 -3.96 12.54 -9.13
N ASN A 97 -3.34 12.31 -7.98
CA ASN A 97 -1.93 12.59 -7.74
C ASN A 97 -1.25 11.49 -6.92
N LEU A 98 0.05 11.32 -7.15
CA LEU A 98 0.96 10.71 -6.18
C LEU A 98 1.65 11.84 -5.41
N ASN A 99 1.37 11.93 -4.11
CA ASN A 99 1.96 12.90 -3.21
C ASN A 99 3.19 12.29 -2.53
N VAL A 100 4.31 13.00 -2.55
CA VAL A 100 5.53 12.60 -1.83
C VAL A 100 5.88 13.71 -0.85
N PHE A 101 6.09 13.33 0.41
CA PHE A 101 6.32 14.25 1.51
C PHE A 101 7.76 14.16 2.02
N ALA A 102 8.36 15.32 2.27
CA ALA A 102 9.65 15.42 2.93
C ALA A 102 9.52 15.10 4.43
N CYS A 103 10.65 14.78 5.04
CA CYS A 103 10.74 14.66 6.49
C CYS A 103 10.53 16.00 7.20
N PRO A 104 10.03 16.00 8.45
CA PRO A 104 9.81 17.22 9.20
C PRO A 104 11.09 18.09 9.30
N GLY A 105 11.00 19.34 8.85
CA GLY A 105 12.14 20.28 8.86
C GLY A 105 13.14 20.11 7.71
N GLU A 106 12.92 19.18 6.78
CA GLU A 106 13.79 18.92 5.63
C GLU A 106 13.07 19.19 4.29
N SER A 107 13.85 19.32 3.21
CA SER A 107 13.31 19.37 1.85
C SER A 107 13.42 18.01 1.17
N LEU A 108 12.53 17.73 0.22
CA LEU A 108 12.58 16.53 -0.60
C LEU A 108 13.96 16.38 -1.29
N PRO A 109 14.57 15.19 -1.25
CA PRO A 109 15.75 14.91 -2.05
C PRO A 109 15.39 14.90 -3.53
N ALA A 110 16.37 15.11 -4.42
CA ALA A 110 16.16 14.91 -5.84
C ALA A 110 16.02 13.40 -6.15
N PHE A 111 15.02 13.04 -6.94
CA PHE A 111 14.70 11.64 -7.24
C PHE A 111 14.17 11.46 -8.66
N GLU A 112 14.35 10.24 -9.18
CA GLU A 112 13.63 9.72 -10.34
C GLU A 112 12.60 8.70 -9.85
N MET A 113 11.40 8.75 -10.41
CA MET A 113 10.31 7.82 -10.11
C MET A 113 9.76 7.21 -11.39
N ARG A 114 9.58 5.89 -11.39
CA ARG A 114 8.83 5.16 -12.41
C ARG A 114 7.53 4.68 -11.80
N PHE A 115 6.42 4.95 -12.46
CA PHE A 115 5.12 4.45 -12.01
C PHE A 115 4.75 3.25 -12.88
N LEU A 116 4.62 2.10 -12.23
CA LEU A 116 4.29 0.84 -12.89
C LEU A 116 2.83 0.45 -12.59
N LEU A 117 2.21 -0.18 -13.57
CA LEU A 117 0.95 -0.91 -13.44
C LEU A 117 1.30 -2.39 -13.41
N ARG A 118 1.42 -2.94 -12.20
CA ARG A 118 1.75 -4.34 -11.97
C ARG A 118 0.50 -5.19 -12.06
N GLU A 119 0.51 -6.27 -12.82
CA GLU A 119 -0.61 -7.20 -12.91
C GLU A 119 -0.99 -7.76 -11.53
N SER A 120 -2.28 -7.72 -11.16
CA SER A 120 -2.73 -8.15 -9.84
C SER A 120 -2.89 -9.67 -9.73
N ILE A 121 -1.86 -10.45 -10.02
CA ILE A 121 -1.94 -11.92 -9.95
C ILE A 121 -1.75 -12.45 -8.53
N ASN A 122 -2.28 -13.64 -8.27
CA ASN A 122 -1.90 -14.40 -7.09
C ASN A 122 -0.67 -15.24 -7.42
N VAL A 123 0.50 -14.77 -6.98
CA VAL A 123 1.80 -15.42 -7.24
C VAL A 123 1.87 -16.83 -6.62
N ASP A 124 1.13 -17.11 -5.53
CA ASP A 124 1.10 -18.46 -4.94
C ASP A 124 0.33 -19.45 -5.82
N LYS A 125 -0.60 -18.96 -6.65
CA LYS A 125 -1.41 -19.78 -7.56
C LYS A 125 -0.86 -19.82 -8.98
N GLU A 126 -0.22 -18.75 -9.42
CA GLU A 126 0.36 -18.63 -10.75
C GLU A 126 1.88 -18.77 -10.67
N LEU A 127 2.45 -19.83 -11.27
CA LEU A 127 3.89 -20.13 -11.30
C LEU A 127 4.68 -19.20 -12.24
N ARG A 128 4.36 -17.90 -12.24
CA ARG A 128 5.01 -16.87 -13.05
C ARG A 128 5.05 -15.56 -12.29
N MET A 129 5.96 -14.69 -12.72
CA MET A 129 6.01 -13.32 -12.21
C MET A 129 4.86 -12.48 -12.79
N PRO A 130 4.35 -11.48 -12.03
CA PRO A 130 3.44 -10.49 -12.55
C PRO A 130 4.11 -9.69 -13.68
N LYS A 131 3.32 -9.26 -14.65
CA LYS A 131 3.80 -8.36 -15.71
C LYS A 131 3.67 -6.92 -15.23
N ASP A 132 4.71 -6.13 -15.49
CA ASP A 132 4.73 -4.70 -15.18
C ASP A 132 4.61 -3.89 -16.47
N GLU A 133 3.73 -2.90 -16.46
CA GLU A 133 3.59 -1.92 -17.53
C GLU A 133 4.03 -0.54 -17.03
N LEU A 134 4.99 0.08 -17.71
CA LEU A 134 5.44 1.42 -17.37
C LEU A 134 4.39 2.46 -17.79
N ALA A 135 3.82 3.18 -16.83
CA ALA A 135 2.81 4.19 -17.09
C ALA A 135 3.38 5.60 -17.21
N LEU A 136 4.32 5.98 -16.34
CA LEU A 136 5.00 7.28 -16.43
C LEU A 136 6.38 7.23 -15.76
N VAL A 137 7.24 8.16 -16.19
CA VAL A 137 8.50 8.48 -15.53
C VAL A 137 8.45 9.93 -15.11
N TYR A 138 8.86 10.22 -13.88
CA TYR A 138 8.91 11.55 -13.31
C TYR A 138 10.27 11.81 -12.69
N ARG A 139 10.82 13.00 -12.91
CA ARG A 139 12.10 13.42 -12.32
C ARG A 139 11.89 14.69 -11.52
N PHE A 140 12.27 14.63 -10.25
CA PHE A 140 12.17 15.73 -9.31
C PHE A 140 13.56 16.28 -9.01
N GLU A 141 13.77 17.57 -9.33
CA GLU A 141 15.04 18.27 -9.07
C GLU A 141 14.87 19.61 -8.35
N GLU A 142 13.62 19.99 -8.04
CA GLU A 142 13.34 21.26 -7.38
C GLU A 142 13.91 21.27 -5.95
N LYS A 143 14.44 22.42 -5.54
CA LYS A 143 15.00 22.62 -4.19
C LYS A 143 13.96 23.24 -3.26
N ASN A 144 14.10 23.00 -1.96
CA ASN A 144 13.30 23.63 -0.90
C ASN A 144 11.79 23.33 -0.94
N LYS A 145 11.38 22.24 -1.59
CA LYS A 145 9.99 21.75 -1.50
C LYS A 145 9.87 20.71 -0.40
N THR A 146 8.82 20.83 0.39
CA THR A 146 8.45 19.87 1.44
C THR A 146 7.44 18.83 0.94
N LYS A 147 6.79 19.11 -0.20
CA LYS A 147 5.83 18.21 -0.86
C LYS A 147 5.94 18.38 -2.37
N VAL A 148 5.80 17.27 -3.09
CA VAL A 148 5.49 17.28 -4.52
C VAL A 148 4.22 16.48 -4.78
N SER A 149 3.38 16.97 -5.69
CA SER A 149 2.19 16.29 -6.17
C SER A 149 2.40 15.95 -7.64
N ILE A 150 2.57 14.67 -7.93
CA ILE A 150 2.85 14.16 -9.27
C ILE A 150 1.52 13.78 -9.92
N PRO A 151 1.09 14.47 -11.00
CA PRO A 151 -0.21 14.22 -11.60
C PRO A 151 -0.24 12.84 -12.27
N LEU A 152 -1.29 12.07 -11.97
CA LEU A 152 -1.51 10.73 -12.51
C LEU A 152 -2.47 10.73 -13.72
N SER A 153 -2.67 11.89 -14.35
CA SER A 153 -3.54 12.05 -15.52
C SER A 153 -3.11 11.25 -16.75
N LYS A 154 -1.87 10.75 -16.77
CA LYS A 154 -1.34 9.88 -17.83
C LYS A 154 -1.67 8.40 -17.63
N LEU A 155 -2.23 8.01 -16.49
CA LEU A 155 -2.66 6.63 -16.28
C LEU A 155 -3.79 6.26 -17.27
N PRO A 156 -3.85 5.00 -17.71
CA PRO A 156 -4.94 4.53 -18.54
C PRO A 156 -6.27 4.68 -17.80
N LYS A 157 -7.34 4.99 -18.55
CA LYS A 157 -8.69 4.98 -18.00
C LYS A 157 -9.13 3.55 -17.78
N PHE A 158 -9.15 3.12 -16.52
CA PHE A 158 -9.62 1.81 -16.12
C PHE A 158 -11.12 1.67 -16.40
N GLN A 159 -11.53 0.48 -16.85
CA GLN A 159 -12.92 0.15 -17.14
C GLN A 159 -13.48 -0.77 -16.06
N LYS A 160 -14.80 -0.92 -16.01
CA LYS A 160 -15.42 -1.91 -15.11
C LYS A 160 -15.03 -3.32 -15.53
N GLU A 161 -14.66 -4.15 -14.56
CA GLU A 161 -14.21 -5.51 -14.80
C GLU A 161 -15.04 -6.54 -14.04
N THR A 162 -15.14 -7.74 -14.60
CA THR A 162 -15.87 -8.86 -14.00
C THR A 162 -14.95 -9.98 -13.51
N ASN A 163 -13.76 -10.10 -14.09
CA ASN A 163 -12.87 -11.22 -13.87
C ASN A 163 -11.54 -10.75 -13.27
N TYR A 164 -11.30 -11.06 -12.00
CA TYR A 164 -9.97 -10.91 -11.40
C TYR A 164 -9.05 -12.06 -11.86
N PRO A 165 -7.77 -11.79 -12.22
CA PRO A 165 -7.03 -10.53 -12.12
C PRO A 165 -6.97 -9.69 -13.41
N LYS A 166 -7.75 -10.05 -14.44
CA LYS A 166 -7.60 -9.50 -15.79
C LYS A 166 -7.88 -7.99 -15.80
N ASN A 167 -6.96 -7.20 -16.38
CA ASN A 167 -7.01 -5.73 -16.46
C ASN A 167 -7.10 -5.01 -15.11
N ILE A 168 -6.81 -5.71 -14.02
CA ILE A 168 -6.68 -5.13 -12.69
C ILE A 168 -5.19 -5.07 -12.36
N HIS A 169 -4.73 -3.86 -12.07
CA HIS A 169 -3.34 -3.57 -11.76
C HIS A 169 -3.17 -3.11 -10.33
N ILE A 170 -2.03 -3.41 -9.73
CA ILE A 170 -1.49 -2.80 -8.52
C ILE A 170 -0.67 -1.58 -8.96
N LEU A 171 -0.93 -0.45 -8.33
CA LEU A 171 -0.24 0.80 -8.60
C LEU A 171 1.08 0.81 -7.81
N THR A 172 2.20 0.87 -8.53
CA THR A 172 3.51 0.61 -7.97
C THR A 172 4.53 1.67 -8.41
N PRO A 173 4.75 2.74 -7.64
CA PRO A 173 5.89 3.61 -7.84
C PRO A 173 7.21 2.98 -7.38
N GLU A 174 8.23 3.11 -8.22
CA GLU A 174 9.64 2.79 -7.94
C GLU A 174 10.43 4.09 -7.85
N PHE A 175 11.28 4.22 -6.84
CA PHE A 175 12.03 5.44 -6.58
C PHE A 175 13.54 5.20 -6.64
N LYS A 176 14.25 6.17 -7.21
CA LYS A 176 15.70 6.27 -7.21
C LYS A 176 16.09 7.66 -6.72
N LEU A 177 16.65 7.73 -5.52
CA LEU A 177 17.23 8.97 -5.01
C LEU A 177 18.57 9.21 -5.70
N ILE A 178 18.73 10.40 -6.28
CA ILE A 178 19.94 10.78 -7.02
C ILE A 178 21.13 10.91 -6.08
N LYS A 179 20.88 11.31 -4.83
CA LYS A 179 21.91 11.43 -3.78
C LYS A 179 22.02 10.15 -2.95
N THR A 180 23.18 10.02 -2.30
CA THR A 180 23.47 8.96 -1.32
C THR A 180 22.64 9.08 -0.05
N GLU A 181 22.21 10.30 0.27
CA GLU A 181 21.38 10.62 1.44
C GLU A 181 20.10 11.33 1.00
N GLY A 182 19.01 11.02 1.68
CA GLY A 182 17.70 11.62 1.45
C GLY A 182 16.68 11.06 2.44
N CYS A 183 15.64 11.85 2.69
CA CYS A 183 14.60 11.52 3.65
C CYS A 183 13.23 11.75 3.03
N ILE A 184 12.35 10.76 3.16
CA ILE A 184 10.95 10.81 2.76
C ILE A 184 10.13 10.36 3.97
N SER A 185 9.06 11.09 4.29
CA SER A 185 8.16 10.72 5.38
C SER A 185 7.03 9.82 4.91
N GLU A 186 6.36 10.22 3.83
CA GLU A 186 5.15 9.56 3.35
C GLU A 186 5.07 9.61 1.82
N VAL A 187 4.47 8.57 1.23
CA VAL A 187 4.05 8.50 -0.16
C VAL A 187 2.57 8.17 -0.20
N GLU A 188 1.75 9.13 -0.61
CA GLU A 188 0.30 9.02 -0.58
C GLU A 188 -0.29 9.02 -1.99
N LEU A 189 -1.26 8.15 -2.22
CA LEU A 189 -2.04 8.12 -3.45
C LEU A 189 -3.39 8.84 -3.24
N GLU A 190 -3.55 10.02 -3.86
CA GLU A 190 -4.76 10.85 -3.78
C GLU A 190 -5.83 10.29 -4.72
N GLU A 191 -6.89 9.71 -4.15
CA GLU A 191 -8.08 9.24 -4.87
C GLU A 191 -9.12 10.35 -5.03
N VAL A 192 -9.88 10.30 -6.12
CA VAL A 192 -11.11 11.08 -6.26
C VAL A 192 -12.21 10.41 -5.42
N PRO A 193 -12.91 11.15 -4.54
CA PRO A 193 -13.96 10.62 -3.68
C PRO A 193 -15.12 9.94 -4.41
#